data_AF-A0AA37NZS3-F1
#
_entry.id   AF-A0AA37NZS3-F1
#
_cell.length_a   1.000
_cell.length_b   1.000
_cell.length_c   1.000
_cell.angle_alpha   90.00
_cell.angle_beta   90.00
_cell.angle_gamma   90.00
#
_symmetry.space_group_name_H-M   'P 1'
#
loop_
_entity.id
_entity.type
_entity.pdbx_description
1 polymer ?
#
loop_
_entity_poly.entity_id
_entity_poly.type
_entity_poly.pdbx_seq_one_letter_code
_entity_poly.pdbx_strand_id
1 'polypeptide(L)'
;MVKAVGNRLYHAPIDREKVQSILDIGTGTGIWAVEMGDIFENAEVIGIDFSAIQPEWVPPNVKFEIDDVESPWVDGRKYDFIMCRYMVAFIKDWPGLIKNIYDHLNPGGWVEFQDVNTKFYSDDGTFTDEHATAKWIDGFSKACLAMGRDTSVAPRLGAMVEDAGFENTYARRIKAPLGPWAKE
;
A
#
# COMPACT_ATOMS: atom_id res chain seq x y z
N MET A 1 9.69 -4.66 -2.37
CA MET A 1 9.28 -4.54 -0.96
C MET A 1 9.57 -5.77 -0.12
N VAL A 2 9.09 -6.96 -0.50
CA VAL A 2 9.00 -8.15 0.37
C VAL A 2 10.31 -8.45 1.12
N LYS A 3 11.46 -8.39 0.44
CA LYS A 3 12.77 -8.55 1.09
C LYS A 3 13.11 -7.44 2.10
N ALA A 4 12.77 -6.19 1.80
CA ALA A 4 12.98 -5.05 2.71
C ALA A 4 12.15 -5.17 4.00
N VAL A 5 10.97 -5.78 3.91
CA VAL A 5 10.07 -6.01 5.05
C VAL A 5 10.32 -7.37 5.72
N GLY A 6 11.42 -8.07 5.38
CA GLY A 6 11.83 -9.30 6.05
C GLY A 6 11.16 -10.58 5.52
N ASN A 7 10.86 -10.61 4.22
CA ASN A 7 10.22 -11.73 3.52
C ASN A 7 8.85 -12.11 4.08
N ARG A 8 8.06 -11.10 4.46
CA ARG A 8 6.67 -11.25 4.91
C ARG A 8 5.74 -10.53 3.95
N LEU A 9 4.54 -11.08 3.77
CA LEU A 9 3.49 -10.45 2.96
C LEU A 9 2.74 -9.36 3.72
N TYR A 10 2.66 -9.50 5.05
CA TYR A 10 2.03 -8.55 5.96
C TYR A 10 2.72 -8.57 7.33
N HIS A 11 2.56 -7.50 8.09
CA HIS A 11 3.03 -7.29 9.46
C HIS A 11 1.91 -7.08 10.47
N ALA A 12 0.70 -6.74 10.02
CA ALA A 12 -0.46 -6.60 10.89
C ALA A 12 -0.65 -7.87 11.75
N PRO A 13 -0.95 -7.73 13.05
CA PRO A 13 -1.11 -8.85 13.97
C PRO A 13 -2.49 -9.51 13.82
N ILE A 14 -2.80 -10.00 12.62
CA ILE A 14 -4.07 -10.64 12.27
C ILE A 14 -4.05 -12.15 12.56
N ASP A 15 -5.18 -12.66 13.04
CA ASP A 15 -5.41 -14.06 13.34
C ASP A 15 -5.95 -14.78 12.09
N ARG A 16 -5.13 -15.68 11.52
CA ARG A 16 -5.44 -16.39 10.27
C ARG A 16 -6.75 -17.16 10.32
N GLU A 17 -7.11 -17.71 11.48
CA GLU A 17 -8.33 -18.51 11.64
C GLU A 17 -9.59 -17.64 11.69
N LYS A 18 -9.45 -16.32 11.94
CA LYS A 18 -10.57 -15.39 12.10
C LYS A 18 -10.77 -14.46 10.93
N VAL A 19 -9.73 -14.18 10.15
CA VAL A 19 -9.82 -13.33 8.96
C VAL A 19 -10.64 -14.04 7.90
N GLN A 20 -11.70 -13.39 7.42
CA GLN A 20 -12.61 -13.90 6.40
C GLN A 20 -12.70 -12.99 5.17
N SER A 21 -12.29 -11.72 5.28
CA SER A 21 -12.37 -10.75 4.19
C SER A 21 -11.12 -9.88 4.12
N ILE A 22 -10.44 -9.88 2.97
CA ILE A 22 -9.20 -9.14 2.72
C ILE A 22 -9.36 -8.27 1.46
N LEU A 23 -8.93 -7.01 1.54
CA LEU A 23 -8.82 -6.11 0.39
C LEU A 23 -7.34 -5.78 0.08
N ASP A 24 -6.92 -5.93 -1.18
CA ASP A 24 -5.63 -5.46 -1.71
C ASP A 24 -5.86 -4.25 -2.61
N ILE A 25 -5.59 -3.05 -2.08
CA ILE A 25 -5.71 -1.78 -2.81
C ILE A 25 -4.48 -1.59 -3.70
N GLY A 26 -4.72 -1.35 -4.99
CA GLY A 26 -3.65 -1.20 -5.98
C GLY A 26 -2.94 -2.53 -6.21
N THR A 27 -3.71 -3.59 -6.41
CA THR A 27 -3.20 -4.97 -6.47
C THR A 27 -2.18 -5.18 -7.60
N GLY A 28 -2.20 -4.32 -8.63
CA GLY A 28 -1.31 -4.38 -9.77
C GLY A 28 -1.45 -5.72 -10.47
N THR A 29 -0.36 -6.48 -10.58
CA THR A 29 -0.37 -7.83 -11.20
C THR A 29 -1.16 -8.89 -10.41
N GLY A 30 -1.62 -8.60 -9.18
CA GLY A 30 -2.37 -9.56 -8.37
C GLY A 30 -1.53 -10.58 -7.60
N ILE A 31 -0.20 -10.61 -7.77
CA ILE A 31 0.70 -11.62 -7.16
C ILE A 31 0.50 -11.72 -5.64
N TRP A 32 0.41 -10.58 -4.96
CA TRP A 32 0.25 -10.58 -3.49
C TRP A 32 -1.13 -11.10 -3.07
N ALA A 33 -2.19 -10.69 -3.76
CA ALA A 33 -3.54 -11.18 -3.49
C ALA A 33 -3.63 -12.70 -3.68
N VAL A 34 -2.96 -13.24 -4.71
CA VAL A 34 -2.86 -14.69 -4.94
C VAL A 34 -2.12 -15.38 -3.79
N GLU A 35 -0.94 -14.90 -3.41
CA GLU A 35 -0.17 -15.48 -2.29
C GLU A 35 -0.93 -15.39 -0.96
N MET A 36 -1.70 -14.32 -0.74
CA MET A 36 -2.59 -14.20 0.43
C MET A 36 -3.77 -15.16 0.37
N GLY A 37 -4.33 -15.40 -0.82
CA GLY A 37 -5.39 -16.39 -1.02
C GLY A 37 -4.95 -17.82 -0.68
N ASP A 38 -3.71 -18.18 -1.01
CA ASP A 38 -3.10 -19.46 -0.62
C ASP A 38 -2.87 -19.58 0.89
N ILE A 39 -2.60 -18.46 1.58
CA ILE A 39 -2.35 -18.45 3.04
C ILE A 39 -3.64 -18.38 3.86
N PHE A 40 -4.65 -17.67 3.38
CA PHE A 40 -5.93 -17.48 4.05
C PHE A 40 -7.03 -18.21 3.28
N GLU A 41 -6.97 -19.55 3.27
CA GLU A 41 -7.91 -20.41 2.55
C GLU A 41 -9.38 -20.18 2.96
N ASN A 42 -9.60 -19.66 4.18
CA ASN A 42 -10.91 -19.32 4.74
C ASN A 42 -11.36 -17.87 4.48
N ALA A 43 -10.53 -17.04 3.84
CA ALA A 43 -10.84 -15.65 3.54
C ALA A 43 -11.07 -15.43 2.04
N GLU A 44 -12.03 -14.58 1.72
CA GLU A 44 -12.12 -13.97 0.39
C GLU A 44 -11.09 -12.85 0.27
N VAL A 45 -10.29 -12.86 -0.80
CA VAL A 45 -9.31 -11.82 -1.11
C VAL A 45 -9.78 -11.09 -2.36
N ILE A 46 -10.09 -9.82 -2.22
CA ILE A 46 -10.45 -8.93 -3.33
C ILE A 46 -9.24 -8.05 -3.63
N GLY A 47 -8.71 -8.11 -4.85
CA GLY A 47 -7.73 -7.15 -5.34
C GLY A 47 -8.40 -6.12 -6.25
N ILE A 48 -8.15 -4.84 -5.98
CA ILE A 48 -8.67 -3.75 -6.83
C ILE A 48 -7.54 -3.02 -7.52
N ASP A 49 -7.72 -2.72 -8.80
CA ASP A 49 -6.81 -1.87 -9.57
C ASP A 49 -7.57 -1.16 -10.69
N PHE A 50 -7.08 -0.01 -11.13
CA PHE A 50 -7.65 0.69 -12.28
C PHE A 50 -7.38 -0.07 -13.60
N SER A 51 -6.34 -0.91 -13.64
CA SER A 51 -5.91 -1.65 -14.82
C SER A 51 -6.32 -3.12 -14.76
N ALA A 52 -6.89 -3.62 -15.85
CA ALA A 52 -7.26 -5.04 -16.01
C ALA A 52 -6.07 -5.88 -16.49
N ILE A 53 -5.08 -6.12 -15.62
CA ILE A 53 -3.83 -6.81 -15.96
C ILE A 53 -3.57 -8.07 -15.11
N GLN A 54 -4.54 -8.49 -14.32
CA GLN A 54 -4.43 -9.58 -13.38
C GLN A 54 -4.63 -10.94 -14.08
N PRO A 55 -4.03 -12.03 -13.56
CA PRO A 55 -4.19 -13.36 -14.14
C PRO A 55 -5.61 -13.90 -13.96
N GLU A 56 -6.06 -14.72 -14.90
CA GLU A 56 -7.35 -15.42 -14.80
C GLU A 56 -7.26 -16.68 -13.91
N TRP A 57 -6.11 -17.35 -13.90
CA TRP A 57 -5.89 -18.55 -13.10
C TRP A 57 -5.40 -18.16 -11.70
N VAL A 58 -6.33 -18.13 -10.75
CA VAL A 58 -6.07 -17.78 -9.34
C VAL A 58 -6.75 -18.76 -8.39
N PRO A 59 -6.39 -18.76 -7.10
CA PRO A 59 -7.13 -19.50 -6.08
C PRO A 59 -8.63 -19.14 -6.09
N PRO A 60 -9.52 -20.09 -5.77
CA PRO A 60 -10.97 -19.89 -5.89
C PRO A 60 -11.53 -18.82 -4.94
N ASN A 61 -10.77 -18.45 -3.92
CA ASN A 61 -11.10 -17.39 -2.95
C ASN A 61 -10.52 -16.01 -3.33
N VAL A 62 -9.86 -15.88 -4.49
CA VAL A 62 -9.29 -14.61 -4.96
C VAL A 62 -10.14 -14.05 -6.10
N LYS A 63 -10.47 -12.76 -6.02
CA LYS A 63 -11.21 -12.03 -7.05
C LYS A 63 -10.52 -10.72 -7.37
N PHE A 64 -10.64 -10.28 -8.61
CA PHE A 64 -10.14 -8.98 -9.05
C PHE A 64 -11.27 -8.12 -9.58
N GLU A 65 -11.29 -6.85 -9.15
CA GLU A 65 -12.27 -5.86 -9.58
C GLU A 65 -11.52 -4.67 -10.20
N ILE A 66 -12.01 -4.20 -11.35
CA ILE A 66 -11.49 -2.98 -11.98
C ILE A 66 -12.21 -1.82 -11.33
N ASP A 67 -11.53 -1.09 -10.46
CA ASP A 67 -12.13 0.01 -9.71
C ASP A 67 -11.10 1.11 -9.39
N ASP A 68 -11.61 2.33 -9.22
CA ASP A 68 -10.86 3.46 -8.69
C ASP A 68 -11.10 3.55 -7.19
N VAL A 69 -10.08 3.29 -6.39
CA VAL A 69 -10.18 3.29 -4.92
C VAL A 69 -10.60 4.64 -4.34
N GLU A 70 -10.40 5.76 -5.06
CA GLU A 70 -10.86 7.09 -4.65
C GLU A 70 -12.37 7.31 -4.92
N SER A 71 -13.03 6.40 -5.64
CA SER A 71 -14.48 6.42 -5.83
C SER A 71 -15.23 6.05 -4.53
N PRO A 72 -16.52 6.40 -4.39
CA PRO A 72 -17.30 6.00 -3.22
C PRO A 72 -17.45 4.48 -3.10
N TRP A 73 -17.18 3.92 -1.92
CA TRP A 73 -17.38 2.50 -1.63
C TRP A 73 -18.85 2.27 -1.24
N VAL A 74 -19.67 1.88 -2.22
CA VAL A 74 -21.15 1.86 -2.07
C VAL A 74 -21.74 0.49 -1.74
N ASP A 75 -20.95 -0.58 -1.82
CA ASP A 75 -21.40 -1.95 -1.61
C ASP A 75 -21.57 -2.31 -0.13
N GLY A 76 -21.06 -1.46 0.77
CA GLY A 76 -21.10 -1.66 2.22
C GLY A 76 -20.24 -2.83 2.70
N ARG A 77 -19.35 -3.36 1.85
CA ARG A 77 -18.46 -4.47 2.21
C ARG A 77 -17.55 -4.06 3.36
N LYS A 78 -17.32 -5.00 4.27
CA LYS A 78 -16.39 -4.83 5.37
C LYS A 78 -15.25 -5.83 5.25
N TYR A 79 -14.08 -5.41 5.71
CA TYR A 79 -12.85 -6.19 5.63
C TYR A 79 -12.27 -6.40 7.02
N ASP A 80 -11.69 -7.57 7.25
CA ASP A 80 -10.90 -7.85 8.45
C ASP A 80 -9.46 -7.36 8.28
N PHE A 81 -8.99 -7.30 7.03
CA PHE A 81 -7.68 -6.77 6.69
C PHE A 81 -7.70 -6.01 5.37
N ILE A 82 -7.11 -4.82 5.35
CA ILE A 82 -6.91 -4.02 4.14
C ILE A 82 -5.40 -3.76 3.97
N MET A 83 -4.86 -4.13 2.82
CA MET A 83 -3.51 -3.79 2.40
C MET A 83 -3.57 -2.61 1.44
N CYS A 84 -2.75 -1.59 1.68
CA CYS A 84 -2.56 -0.46 0.77
C CYS A 84 -1.07 -0.23 0.56
N ARG A 85 -0.56 -0.52 -0.65
CA ARG A 85 0.88 -0.50 -0.92
C ARG A 85 1.22 0.20 -2.22
N TYR A 86 2.32 0.96 -2.21
CA TYR A 86 2.83 1.67 -3.38
C TYR A 86 1.83 2.59 -4.08
N MET A 87 1.00 3.27 -3.29
CA MET A 87 -0.05 4.17 -3.79
C MET A 87 0.39 5.64 -3.83
N VAL A 88 1.62 5.94 -3.39
CA VAL A 88 2.25 7.26 -3.56
C VAL A 88 2.20 7.71 -5.02
N ALA A 89 1.88 8.98 -5.23
CA ALA A 89 1.65 9.58 -6.55
C ALA A 89 0.41 9.08 -7.33
N PHE A 90 -0.36 8.12 -6.81
CA PHE A 90 -1.62 7.67 -7.43
C PHE A 90 -2.85 8.28 -6.74
N ILE A 91 -2.80 8.41 -5.42
CA ILE A 91 -3.88 8.96 -4.59
C ILE A 91 -3.77 10.49 -4.49
N LYS A 92 -4.91 11.18 -4.65
CA LYS A 92 -5.05 12.63 -4.45
C LYS A 92 -5.50 12.95 -3.02
N ASP A 93 -6.52 12.26 -2.53
CA ASP A 93 -7.12 12.49 -1.21
C ASP A 93 -6.80 11.35 -0.23
N TRP A 94 -5.57 11.38 0.30
CA TRP A 94 -5.14 10.42 1.32
C TRP A 94 -6.03 10.43 2.58
N PRO A 95 -6.39 11.59 3.17
CA PRO A 95 -7.34 11.62 4.28
C PRO A 95 -8.68 10.96 3.94
N GLY A 96 -9.23 11.23 2.75
CA GLY A 96 -10.46 10.60 2.27
C GLY A 96 -10.33 9.08 2.15
N LEU A 97 -9.25 8.60 1.53
CA LEU A 97 -8.97 7.17 1.41
C LEU A 97 -8.83 6.50 2.77
N ILE A 98 -8.04 7.08 3.69
CA ILE A 98 -7.83 6.52 5.03
C ILE A 98 -9.15 6.47 5.81
N LYS A 99 -9.99 7.51 5.68
CA LYS A 99 -11.33 7.50 6.27
C LYS A 99 -12.21 6.41 5.67
N ASN A 100 -12.21 6.24 4.35
CA ASN A 100 -12.95 5.16 3.70
C ASN A 100 -12.49 3.79 4.19
N ILE A 101 -11.18 3.55 4.28
CA ILE A 101 -10.61 2.31 4.84
C ILE A 101 -11.13 2.09 6.27
N TYR A 102 -11.03 3.11 7.14
CA TYR A 102 -11.53 3.02 8.51
C TYR A 102 -13.01 2.65 8.56
N ASP A 103 -13.83 3.34 7.76
CA ASP A 103 -15.27 3.12 7.67
C ASP A 103 -15.63 1.77 7.04
N HIS A 104 -14.70 1.04 6.43
CA HIS A 104 -14.93 -0.27 5.80
C HIS A 104 -14.16 -1.42 6.47
N LEU A 105 -13.53 -1.17 7.62
CA LEU A 105 -13.05 -2.25 8.47
C LEU A 105 -14.16 -2.80 9.37
N ASN A 106 -14.11 -4.10 9.63
CA ASN A 106 -14.82 -4.70 10.74
C ASN A 106 -14.24 -4.21 12.08
N PRO A 107 -15.02 -4.19 13.17
CA PRO A 107 -14.47 -3.94 14.50
C PRO A 107 -13.33 -4.91 14.81
N GLY A 108 -12.15 -4.37 15.13
CA GLY A 108 -10.93 -5.16 15.36
C GLY A 108 -10.15 -5.54 14.09
N GLY A 109 -10.60 -5.11 12.92
CA GLY A 109 -9.88 -5.25 11.66
C GLY A 109 -8.65 -4.35 11.58
N TRP A 110 -7.75 -4.69 10.66
CA TRP A 110 -6.47 -4.00 10.50
C TRP A 110 -6.30 -3.40 9.11
N VAL A 111 -5.62 -2.26 9.03
CA VAL A 111 -5.04 -1.77 7.78
C VAL A 111 -3.52 -1.79 7.87
N GLU A 112 -2.87 -2.14 6.77
CA GLU A 112 -1.43 -2.00 6.63
C GLU A 112 -1.09 -1.12 5.42
N PHE A 113 -0.33 -0.07 5.69
CA PHE A 113 0.21 0.82 4.65
C PHE A 113 1.69 0.50 4.42
N GLN A 114 2.06 0.19 3.18
CA GLN A 114 3.45 0.04 2.76
C GLN A 114 3.76 0.99 1.61
N ASP A 115 4.28 2.17 1.93
CA ASP A 115 4.59 3.17 0.91
C ASP A 115 6.00 3.75 1.04
N VAL A 116 6.44 4.42 -0.01
CA VAL A 116 7.78 4.96 -0.14
C VAL A 116 7.76 6.48 -0.22
N ASN A 117 8.81 7.09 0.34
CA ASN A 117 9.14 8.45 -0.03
C ASN A 117 9.87 8.41 -1.37
N THR A 118 9.41 9.18 -2.34
CA THR A 118 10.01 9.22 -3.68
C THR A 118 11.39 9.86 -3.68
N LYS A 119 11.72 10.70 -2.69
CA LYS A 119 13.03 11.38 -2.63
C LYS A 119 14.17 10.41 -2.30
N PHE A 120 15.14 10.35 -3.20
CA PHE A 120 16.36 9.57 -3.03
C PHE A 120 17.38 10.29 -2.15
N TYR A 121 18.20 9.52 -1.46
CA TYR A 121 19.33 10.00 -0.66
C TYR A 121 20.42 8.93 -0.59
N SER A 122 21.64 9.35 -0.27
CA SER A 122 22.78 8.50 0.05
C SER A 122 23.20 8.72 1.50
N ASP A 123 23.60 7.67 2.20
CA ASP A 123 24.07 7.78 3.59
C ASP A 123 25.43 8.51 3.71
N ASP A 124 26.24 8.52 2.64
CA ASP A 124 27.59 9.10 2.59
C ASP A 124 27.65 10.48 1.91
N GLY A 125 26.50 11.04 1.52
CA GLY A 125 26.39 12.33 0.83
C GLY A 125 26.88 12.35 -0.62
N THR A 126 27.16 11.20 -1.24
CA THR A 126 27.58 11.13 -2.66
C THR A 126 26.46 11.48 -3.64
N PHE A 127 25.20 11.31 -3.24
CA PHE A 127 24.05 11.70 -4.03
C PHE A 127 23.65 13.14 -3.74
N THR A 128 23.71 13.97 -4.78
CA THR A 128 23.49 15.42 -4.72
C THR A 128 22.49 15.89 -5.78
N ASP A 129 21.98 17.12 -5.63
CA ASP A 129 20.96 17.69 -6.53
C ASP A 129 21.46 17.95 -7.97
N GLU A 130 22.78 17.89 -8.21
CA GLU A 130 23.37 18.02 -9.54
C GLU A 130 23.11 16.79 -10.41
N HIS A 131 22.85 15.62 -9.80
CA HIS A 131 22.67 14.35 -10.50
C HIS A 131 21.40 14.36 -11.37
N ALA A 132 21.48 13.70 -12.52
CA ALA A 132 20.34 13.56 -13.43
C ALA A 132 19.13 12.92 -12.73
N THR A 133 19.37 11.91 -11.90
CA THR A 133 18.31 11.24 -11.12
C THR A 133 17.68 12.16 -10.08
N ALA A 134 18.45 13.05 -9.45
CA ALA A 134 17.92 14.04 -8.52
C ALA A 134 17.01 15.06 -9.23
N LYS A 135 17.45 15.56 -10.39
CA LYS A 135 16.65 16.45 -11.24
C LYS A 135 15.39 15.76 -11.77
N TRP A 136 15.49 14.48 -12.14
CA TRP A 136 14.36 13.69 -12.60
C TRP A 136 13.31 13.51 -11.49
N ILE A 137 13.72 13.12 -10.28
CA ILE A 137 12.77 12.89 -9.17
C ILE A 137 12.12 14.19 -8.68
N ASP A 138 12.86 15.30 -8.70
CA ASP A 138 12.31 16.63 -8.43
C ASP A 138 11.28 17.04 -9.50
N GLY A 139 11.59 16.85 -10.79
CA GLY A 139 10.66 17.09 -11.89
C GLY A 139 9.39 16.24 -11.80
N PHE A 140 9.54 14.94 -11.50
CA PHE A 140 8.43 14.03 -11.24
C PHE A 140 7.56 14.51 -10.08
N SER A 141 8.17 14.86 -8.95
CA SER A 141 7.46 15.32 -7.76
C SER A 141 6.68 16.61 -8.02
N LYS A 142 7.27 17.57 -8.75
CA LYS A 142 6.61 18.80 -9.17
C LYS A 142 5.42 18.53 -10.09
N ALA A 143 5.58 17.63 -11.06
CA ALA A 143 4.51 17.25 -11.97
C ALA A 143 3.33 16.59 -11.23
N CYS A 144 3.62 15.65 -10.32
CA CYS A 144 2.60 15.02 -9.47
C CYS A 144 1.87 16.05 -8.60
N LEU A 145 2.61 16.95 -7.95
CA LEU A 145 2.02 17.98 -7.11
C LEU A 145 1.13 18.95 -7.92
N ALA A 146 1.53 19.30 -9.15
CA ALA A 146 0.70 20.09 -10.05
C ALA A 146 -0.61 19.39 -10.46
N MET A 147 -0.67 18.06 -10.36
CA MET A 147 -1.88 17.25 -10.54
C MET A 147 -2.64 16.98 -9.22
N GLY A 148 -2.21 17.60 -8.12
CA GLY A 148 -2.80 17.42 -6.79
C GLY A 148 -2.41 16.11 -6.10
N ARG A 149 -1.29 15.50 -6.48
CA ARG A 149 -0.81 14.22 -5.92
C ARG A 149 0.49 14.42 -5.15
N ASP A 150 0.44 14.21 -3.84
CA ASP A 150 1.62 14.33 -2.98
C ASP A 150 2.49 13.07 -3.06
N THR A 151 3.77 13.27 -3.36
CA THR A 151 4.78 12.20 -3.46
C THR A 151 5.59 12.01 -2.16
N SER A 152 5.29 12.83 -1.14
CA SER A 152 5.97 12.86 0.16
C SER A 152 5.05 12.45 1.31
N VAL A 153 3.98 11.70 1.02
CA VAL A 153 2.97 11.32 2.02
C VAL A 153 3.47 10.29 3.05
N ALA A 154 4.37 9.38 2.66
CA ALA A 154 4.72 8.22 3.47
C ALA A 154 5.17 8.55 4.92
N PRO A 155 5.99 9.60 5.18
CA PRO A 155 6.33 10.01 6.54
C PRO A 155 5.15 10.51 7.40
N ARG A 156 4.03 10.91 6.77
CA ARG A 156 2.83 11.46 7.41
C ARG A 156 1.70 10.45 7.59
N LEU A 157 1.76 9.29 6.92
CA LEU A 157 0.71 8.26 6.97
C LEU A 157 0.38 7.84 8.41
N GLY A 158 1.38 7.68 9.28
CA GLY A 158 1.16 7.31 10.68
C GLY A 158 0.24 8.29 11.41
N ALA A 159 0.52 9.59 11.28
CA ALA A 159 -0.31 10.64 11.88
C ALA A 159 -1.71 10.70 11.25
N MET A 160 -1.81 10.55 9.92
CA MET A 160 -3.12 10.54 9.23
C MET A 160 -4.01 9.37 9.67
N VAL A 161 -3.41 8.21 9.93
CA VAL A 161 -4.10 7.03 10.46
C VAL A 161 -4.58 7.28 11.89
N GLU A 162 -3.76 7.88 12.74
CA GLU A 162 -4.17 8.28 14.10
C GLU A 162 -5.33 9.30 14.08
N ASP A 163 -5.23 10.33 13.23
CA ASP A 163 -6.25 11.37 13.07
C ASP A 163 -7.59 10.81 12.57
N ALA A 164 -7.56 9.71 11.80
CA ALA A 164 -8.77 9.03 11.32
C ALA A 164 -9.46 8.17 12.39
N GLY A 165 -8.84 8.00 13.57
CA GLY A 165 -9.41 7.27 14.71
C GLY A 165 -8.92 5.83 14.85
N PHE A 166 -7.90 5.41 14.09
CA PHE A 166 -7.28 4.11 14.31
C PHE A 166 -6.57 4.07 15.66
N GLU A 167 -6.75 2.94 16.35
CA GLU A 167 -6.05 2.63 17.60
C GLU A 167 -4.93 1.61 17.35
N ASN A 168 -4.00 1.45 18.30
CA ASN A 168 -2.89 0.51 18.21
C ASN A 168 -2.02 0.70 16.95
N THR A 169 -1.61 1.95 16.70
CA THR A 169 -0.81 2.31 15.53
C THR A 169 0.67 1.93 15.70
N TYR A 170 1.26 1.40 14.63
CA TYR A 170 2.67 1.05 14.56
C TYR A 170 3.26 1.61 13.27
N ALA A 171 4.31 2.43 13.39
CA ALA A 171 5.01 2.99 12.25
C ALA A 171 6.48 2.56 12.27
N ARG A 172 6.96 2.03 11.15
CA ARG A 172 8.37 1.66 10.96
C ARG A 172 8.90 2.27 9.67
N ARG A 173 10.07 2.90 9.76
CA ARG A 173 10.84 3.34 8.58
C ARG A 173 11.90 2.29 8.25
N ILE A 174 11.99 1.93 6.99
CA ILE A 174 12.95 0.95 6.48
C ILE A 174 13.71 1.61 5.32
N LYS A 175 15.04 1.43 5.30
CA LYS A 175 15.85 1.84 4.16
C LYS A 175 15.65 0.84 3.03
N ALA A 176 15.09 1.31 1.91
CA ALA A 176 14.99 0.54 0.68
C ALA A 176 16.16 0.93 -0.23
N PRO A 177 17.11 0.02 -0.52
CA PRO A 177 18.22 0.35 -1.41
C PRO A 177 17.74 0.52 -2.85
N LEU A 178 18.35 1.47 -3.55
CA LEU A 178 18.22 1.60 -4.99
C LEU A 178 19.34 0.80 -5.65
N GLY A 179 18.98 -0.29 -6.31
CA GLY A 179 19.93 -1.26 -6.87
C GLY A 179 20.08 -2.51 -5.98
N PRO A 180 21.15 -3.30 -6.19
CA PRO A 180 21.40 -4.49 -5.40
C PRO A 180 21.48 -4.19 -3.91
N TRP A 181 21.02 -5.14 -3.09
CA TRP A 181 21.27 -5.08 -1.65
C TRP A 181 22.77 -5.04 -1.41
N ALA A 182 23.22 -4.18 -0.47
CA ALA A 182 24.61 -4.16 -0.04
C ALA A 182 25.02 -5.60 0.32
N LYS A 183 26.16 -6.04 -0.22
CA LYS A 183 26.79 -7.27 0.23
C LYS A 183 27.25 -7.04 1.68
N GLU A 184 27.07 -8.06 2.51
CA GLU A 184 27.62 -8.08 3.87
C GLU A 184 29.13 -7.86 3.87
#